data_AF-E7N5N6-F1
#
_entry.id   AF-E7N5N6-F1
#
_cell.length_a   1.000
_cell.length_b   1.000
_cell.length_c   1.000
_cell.angle_alpha   90.00
_cell.angle_beta   90.00
_cell.angle_gamma   90.00
#
_symmetry.space_group_name_H-M   'P 1'
#
loop_
_entity.id
_entity.type
_entity.pdbx_description
1 polymer ?
#
loop_
_entity_poly.entity_id
_entity_poly.type
_entity_poly.pdbx_seq_one_letter_code
_entity_poly.pdbx_strand_id
1 'polypeptide(L)'
;MAVVTSFCPRILEETTPGVCRWRIVTHRSSVPRCLRPGLGRIGRNQTEWSGVGRAERIVTMMDGPMGSQMEDQMVLLQNMSTDWANWMQSVDAQEVVVEVEGVGTRAAVTSRVLRPRGILRRAQWAENEMPVELVRKAVRLRALMAHPRGGTWTWAALAMKSSEGYKLISDFDYDREPVLDPPYTAEDCAKELEIFPRDPGAIPDWMKAGA
;
A
#
# COMPACT_ATOMS: atom_id res chain seq x y z
N MET A 1 36.64 1.74 -17.20
CA MET A 1 36.14 2.86 -18.04
C MET A 1 34.89 3.40 -17.37
N ALA A 2 34.76 4.72 -17.26
CA ALA A 2 33.60 5.35 -16.64
C ALA A 2 32.46 5.52 -17.67
N VAL A 3 31.24 5.22 -17.25
CA VAL A 3 30.04 5.86 -17.78
C VAL A 3 29.29 6.40 -16.58
N VAL A 4 29.34 7.72 -16.40
CA VAL A 4 28.50 8.44 -15.45
C VAL A 4 27.21 8.77 -16.16
N THR A 5 26.09 8.23 -15.67
CA THR A 5 24.76 8.74 -16.02
C THR A 5 24.04 9.09 -14.73
N SER A 6 23.98 10.39 -14.45
CA SER A 6 23.11 10.95 -13.42
C SER A 6 21.65 10.67 -13.78
N PHE A 7 20.79 10.40 -12.80
CA PHE A 7 19.36 10.30 -13.05
C PHE A 7 18.55 10.85 -11.86
N CYS A 8 17.84 11.95 -12.11
CA CYS A 8 16.90 12.54 -11.16
C CYS A 8 15.50 11.94 -11.38
N PRO A 9 14.74 11.58 -10.33
CA PRO A 9 13.39 11.08 -10.49
C PRO A 9 12.39 12.22 -10.72
N ARG A 10 12.10 12.52 -11.99
CA ARG A 10 10.84 13.17 -12.39
C ARG A 10 10.10 12.25 -13.35
N ILE A 11 8.84 11.95 -13.04
CA ILE A 11 8.02 11.03 -13.83
C ILE A 11 7.82 11.64 -15.22
N LEU A 12 8.27 10.93 -16.25
CA LEU A 12 7.94 11.15 -17.65
C LEU A 12 7.29 9.87 -18.21
N GLU A 13 6.53 10.03 -19.28
CA GLU A 13 5.78 8.97 -19.97
C GLU A 13 6.63 7.79 -20.46
N GLU A 14 5.92 6.72 -20.84
CA GLU A 14 6.48 5.52 -21.44
C GLU A 14 7.42 5.81 -22.64
N THR A 15 8.66 5.35 -22.56
CA THR A 15 9.40 4.96 -23.77
C THR A 15 10.26 3.71 -23.56
N THR A 16 9.83 2.63 -24.22
CA THR A 16 10.62 1.52 -24.82
C THR A 16 10.21 0.14 -24.30
N PRO A 17 9.65 -0.74 -25.16
CA PRO A 17 9.20 -2.07 -24.78
C PRO A 17 10.34 -3.11 -24.74
N GLY A 18 10.19 -4.14 -23.91
CA GLY A 18 10.81 -5.46 -24.17
C GLY A 18 11.85 -6.02 -23.19
N VAL A 19 12.16 -5.37 -22.05
CA VAL A 19 13.12 -5.94 -21.06
C VAL A 19 12.60 -5.86 -19.61
N CYS A 20 11.69 -6.77 -19.26
CA CYS A 20 11.38 -7.06 -17.85
C CYS A 20 12.45 -8.00 -17.28
N ARG A 21 13.47 -7.46 -16.56
CA ARG A 21 14.47 -8.28 -15.85
C ARG A 21 14.44 -8.06 -14.35
N TRP A 22 13.47 -8.69 -13.69
CA TRP A 22 13.44 -8.84 -12.24
C TRP A 22 14.72 -9.54 -11.75
N ARG A 23 15.47 -8.90 -10.86
CA ARG A 23 16.57 -9.54 -10.13
C ARG A 23 16.08 -9.92 -8.74
N ILE A 24 15.50 -11.11 -8.63
CA ILE A 24 15.23 -11.74 -7.33
C ILE A 24 16.58 -11.91 -6.61
N VAL A 25 16.75 -11.24 -5.47
CA VAL A 25 17.91 -11.42 -4.59
C VAL A 25 17.49 -12.32 -3.43
N THR A 26 17.66 -13.62 -3.60
CA THR A 26 17.57 -14.59 -2.50
C THR A 26 18.93 -14.71 -1.81
N HIS A 27 19.10 -14.10 -0.64
CA HIS A 27 20.25 -14.44 0.20
C HIS A 27 19.95 -15.67 1.05
N ARG A 28 20.73 -16.74 0.85
CA ARG A 28 20.65 -18.00 1.59
C ARG A 28 21.77 -18.04 2.63
N SER A 29 21.43 -17.86 3.90
CA SER A 29 22.38 -18.05 5.02
C SER A 29 22.07 -19.34 5.77
N SER A 30 23.10 -20.10 6.13
CA SER A 30 22.95 -21.44 6.72
C SER A 30 23.91 -21.72 7.89
N VAL A 31 23.32 -22.03 9.06
CA VAL A 31 23.83 -22.99 10.09
C VAL A 31 25.02 -22.48 10.98
N PRO A 32 25.25 -22.91 12.26
CA PRO A 32 24.63 -23.98 13.08
C PRO A 32 24.07 -23.63 14.51
N ARG A 33 23.49 -24.68 15.12
CA ARG A 33 22.91 -24.88 16.47
C ARG A 33 23.72 -24.42 17.71
N CYS A 34 22.98 -24.18 18.81
CA CYS A 34 23.18 -24.91 20.08
C CYS A 34 21.88 -25.06 20.91
N LEU A 35 21.88 -25.95 21.91
CA LEU A 35 20.73 -26.42 22.73
C LEU A 35 21.15 -26.43 24.23
N ARG A 36 20.30 -26.44 25.29
CA ARG A 36 18.83 -26.56 25.51
C ARG A 36 18.52 -25.96 26.94
N PRO A 37 17.51 -26.40 27.72
CA PRO A 37 16.06 -26.12 27.69
C PRO A 37 15.56 -25.28 28.90
N GLY A 38 14.34 -24.72 28.84
CA GLY A 38 13.66 -24.10 29.99
C GLY A 38 12.14 -24.20 29.88
N LEU A 39 11.47 -24.60 30.96
CA LEU A 39 10.04 -24.93 30.98
C LEU A 39 9.19 -23.76 31.50
N GLY A 40 8.13 -23.36 30.78
CA GLY A 40 7.16 -22.35 31.22
C GLY A 40 5.84 -22.49 30.49
N ARG A 41 4.72 -22.53 31.23
CA ARG A 41 3.37 -22.84 30.70
C ARG A 41 2.45 -21.60 30.75
N ILE A 42 1.61 -21.51 29.70
CA ILE A 42 0.25 -20.92 29.69
C ILE A 42 0.14 -19.39 29.90
N GLY A 43 -0.45 -18.73 28.90
CA GLY A 43 -1.02 -17.39 29.00
C GLY A 43 -1.72 -17.02 27.68
N ARG A 44 -3.06 -16.95 27.67
CA ARG A 44 -3.81 -16.35 26.55
C ARG A 44 -3.84 -14.83 26.75
N ASN A 45 -3.78 -14.06 25.67
CA ASN A 45 -4.65 -12.91 25.37
C ASN A 45 -4.30 -12.40 23.96
N GLN A 46 -5.24 -12.38 23.00
CA GLN A 46 -6.37 -11.45 22.86
C GLN A 46 -5.97 -10.23 22.01
N THR A 47 -5.90 -10.42 20.69
CA THR A 47 -5.94 -9.33 19.70
C THR A 47 -7.35 -8.79 19.64
N GLU A 48 -7.64 -7.84 20.52
CA GLU A 48 -8.92 -7.12 20.55
C GLU A 48 -8.88 -5.98 19.54
N TRP A 49 -9.79 -6.03 18.56
CA TRP A 49 -10.05 -4.92 17.66
C TRP A 49 -10.78 -3.81 18.43
N SER A 50 -10.02 -2.91 19.04
CA SER A 50 -10.56 -1.71 19.70
C SER A 50 -11.00 -0.66 18.69
N GLY A 51 -12.09 -0.94 17.98
CA GLY A 51 -12.84 0.08 17.25
C GLY A 51 -13.62 1.02 18.20
N VAL A 52 -14.02 2.19 17.69
CA VAL A 52 -14.69 3.31 18.38
C VAL A 52 -13.75 4.19 19.21
N GLY A 53 -13.50 5.43 18.74
CA GLY A 53 -12.75 6.40 19.57
C GLY A 53 -12.41 7.80 19.02
N ARG A 54 -12.59 8.14 17.73
CA ARG A 54 -12.41 9.54 17.26
C ARG A 54 -13.13 9.89 15.93
N ALA A 55 -14.39 9.50 15.79
CA ALA A 55 -15.24 9.95 14.69
C ALA A 55 -15.95 11.27 15.04
N GLU A 56 -15.19 12.35 15.27
CA GLU A 56 -15.75 13.69 15.44
C GLU A 56 -14.70 14.77 15.12
N ARG A 57 -15.13 15.85 14.46
CA ARG A 57 -14.32 16.98 13.93
C ARG A 57 -13.62 16.77 12.57
N ILE A 58 -14.39 16.40 11.53
CA ILE A 58 -14.20 16.93 10.16
C ILE A 58 -15.59 17.30 9.61
N VAL A 59 -16.11 18.46 10.02
CA VAL A 59 -17.29 19.10 9.41
C VAL A 59 -16.93 20.55 9.09
N THR A 60 -16.16 20.69 8.02
CA THR A 60 -15.90 21.91 7.25
C THR A 60 -15.45 21.45 5.86
N MET A 61 -15.46 22.36 4.87
CA MET A 61 -15.14 22.11 3.45
C MET A 61 -16.28 21.53 2.59
N MET A 62 -17.26 22.38 2.27
CA MET A 62 -18.06 22.29 1.03
C MET A 62 -18.04 23.66 0.36
N ASP A 63 -16.95 23.98 -0.37
CA ASP A 63 -16.81 25.23 -1.14
C ASP A 63 -15.83 25.05 -2.33
N GLY A 64 -15.91 23.89 -3.00
CA GLY A 64 -15.19 23.56 -4.22
C GLY A 64 -16.05 22.66 -5.12
N PRO A 65 -15.69 22.44 -6.40
CA PRO A 65 -16.52 21.68 -7.35
C PRO A 65 -16.56 20.17 -7.02
N MET A 66 -17.43 19.81 -6.07
CA MET A 66 -17.62 18.50 -5.45
C MET A 66 -18.16 17.37 -6.35
N GLY A 67 -18.24 17.58 -7.67
CA GLY A 67 -18.72 16.57 -8.62
C GLY A 67 -17.61 15.62 -9.06
N SER A 68 -16.79 16.05 -10.01
CA SER A 68 -15.92 15.17 -10.79
C SER A 68 -14.88 14.41 -9.96
N GLN A 69 -14.25 15.02 -8.95
CA GLN A 69 -13.22 14.31 -8.15
C GLN A 69 -13.83 13.14 -7.35
N MET A 70 -15.03 13.33 -6.78
CA MET A 70 -15.72 12.28 -6.01
C MET A 70 -16.28 11.19 -6.94
N GLU A 71 -16.74 11.58 -8.14
CA GLU A 71 -17.11 10.65 -9.21
C GLU A 71 -15.92 9.82 -9.68
N ASP A 72 -14.75 10.44 -9.95
CA ASP A 72 -13.52 9.75 -10.36
C ASP A 72 -13.02 8.77 -9.28
N GLN A 73 -13.06 9.18 -8.00
CA GLN A 73 -12.77 8.30 -6.85
C GLN A 73 -13.68 7.07 -6.83
N MET A 74 -15.00 7.29 -6.94
CA MET A 74 -16.02 6.23 -6.95
C MET A 74 -15.84 5.29 -8.13
N VAL A 75 -15.59 5.83 -9.33
CA VAL A 75 -15.34 5.06 -10.56
C VAL A 75 -14.06 4.24 -10.44
N LEU A 76 -12.96 4.79 -9.90
CA LEU A 76 -11.74 4.02 -9.68
C LEU A 76 -11.96 2.89 -8.66
N LEU A 77 -12.59 3.17 -7.52
CA LEU A 77 -12.87 2.16 -6.49
C LEU A 77 -13.76 1.04 -7.03
N GLN A 78 -14.80 1.36 -7.79
CA GLN A 78 -15.69 0.37 -8.38
C GLN A 78 -14.97 -0.48 -9.44
N ASN A 79 -14.21 0.15 -10.35
CA ASN A 79 -13.42 -0.58 -11.35
C ASN A 79 -12.40 -1.49 -10.69
N MET A 80 -11.67 -0.98 -9.69
CA MET A 80 -10.67 -1.75 -8.95
C MET A 80 -11.30 -2.94 -8.20
N SER A 81 -12.44 -2.74 -7.54
CA SER A 81 -13.22 -3.81 -6.91
C SER A 81 -13.64 -4.89 -7.92
N THR A 82 -14.23 -4.49 -9.05
CA THR A 82 -14.64 -5.42 -10.12
C THR A 82 -13.46 -6.20 -10.69
N ASP A 83 -12.35 -5.53 -11.00
CA ASP A 83 -11.16 -6.17 -11.58
C ASP A 83 -10.48 -7.14 -10.61
N TRP A 84 -10.42 -6.79 -9.32
CA TRP A 84 -9.88 -7.65 -8.28
C TRP A 84 -10.76 -8.88 -8.08
N ALA A 85 -12.09 -8.71 -8.01
CA ALA A 85 -13.04 -9.80 -7.87
C ALA A 85 -12.97 -10.76 -9.08
N ASN A 86 -12.89 -10.24 -10.30
CA ASN A 86 -12.75 -11.02 -11.53
C ASN A 86 -11.43 -11.82 -11.54
N TRP A 87 -10.32 -11.16 -11.20
CA TRP A 87 -9.02 -11.81 -11.12
C TRP A 87 -9.00 -12.89 -10.04
N MET A 88 -9.49 -12.59 -8.82
CA MET A 88 -9.55 -13.56 -7.72
C MET A 88 -10.33 -14.82 -8.11
N GLN A 89 -11.49 -14.66 -8.75
CA GLN A 89 -12.28 -15.78 -9.28
C GLN A 89 -11.51 -16.58 -10.34
N SER A 90 -10.80 -15.91 -11.26
CA SER A 90 -10.01 -16.58 -12.30
C SER A 90 -8.85 -17.42 -11.76
N VAL A 91 -8.46 -17.22 -10.48
CA VAL A 91 -7.34 -17.91 -9.83
C VAL A 91 -7.71 -18.66 -8.55
N ASP A 92 -8.99 -18.92 -8.26
CA ASP A 92 -9.42 -19.54 -6.98
C ASP A 92 -8.89 -18.81 -5.72
N ALA A 93 -8.64 -17.49 -5.77
CA ALA A 93 -8.15 -16.74 -4.62
C ALA A 93 -9.22 -16.61 -3.54
N GLN A 94 -8.83 -16.91 -2.32
CA GLN A 94 -9.67 -16.86 -1.12
C GLN A 94 -9.60 -15.49 -0.46
N GLU A 95 -8.40 -14.91 -0.42
CA GLU A 95 -8.14 -13.59 0.16
C GLU A 95 -6.99 -12.92 -0.60
N VAL A 96 -7.11 -11.61 -0.81
CA VAL A 96 -6.01 -10.74 -1.22
C VAL A 96 -5.92 -9.57 -0.24
N VAL A 97 -4.70 -9.19 0.12
CA VAL A 97 -4.39 -7.98 0.86
C VAL A 97 -3.30 -7.25 0.09
N VAL A 98 -3.51 -5.97 -0.22
CA VAL A 98 -2.52 -5.08 -0.82
C VAL A 98 -2.24 -3.95 0.15
N GLU A 99 -0.98 -3.79 0.54
CA GLU A 99 -0.54 -2.68 1.38
C GLU A 99 0.28 -1.72 0.53
N VAL A 100 -0.11 -0.44 0.53
CA VAL A 100 0.58 0.65 -0.17
C VAL A 100 1.18 1.58 0.88
N GLU A 101 2.47 1.84 0.78
CA GLU A 101 3.20 2.85 1.56
C GLU A 101 3.74 3.90 0.61
N GLY A 102 3.79 5.18 1.01
CA GLY A 102 4.39 6.19 0.16
C GLY A 102 4.53 7.58 0.76
N VAL A 103 5.36 8.39 0.09
CA VAL A 103 5.63 9.80 0.38
C VAL A 103 6.10 10.47 -0.92
N GLY A 104 5.51 11.61 -1.25
CA GLY A 104 5.83 12.37 -2.47
C GLY A 104 5.45 11.59 -3.72
N THR A 105 6.40 11.39 -4.62
CA THR A 105 6.22 10.59 -5.84
C THR A 105 6.55 9.10 -5.63
N ARG A 106 7.00 8.70 -4.43
CA ARG A 106 7.48 7.35 -4.15
C ARG A 106 6.39 6.54 -3.44
N ALA A 107 6.21 5.30 -3.90
CA ALA A 107 5.39 4.32 -3.21
C ALA A 107 6.06 2.94 -3.24
N ALA A 108 5.98 2.23 -2.12
CA ALA A 108 6.16 0.79 -2.04
C ALA A 108 4.77 0.11 -2.05
N VAL A 109 4.69 -1.06 -2.65
CA VAL A 109 3.46 -1.86 -2.60
C VAL A 109 3.82 -3.32 -2.37
N THR A 110 3.15 -3.94 -1.42
CA THR A 110 3.17 -5.40 -1.26
C THR A 110 1.79 -5.95 -1.55
N SER A 111 1.70 -7.13 -2.16
CA SER A 111 0.45 -7.87 -2.25
C SER A 111 0.63 -9.26 -1.68
N ARG A 112 -0.34 -9.74 -0.92
CA ARG A 112 -0.37 -11.06 -0.30
C ARG A 112 -1.63 -11.77 -0.75
N VAL A 113 -1.49 -12.98 -1.29
CA VAL A 113 -2.57 -13.73 -1.94
C VAL A 113 -2.71 -15.12 -1.32
N LEU A 114 -3.84 -15.36 -0.66
CA LEU A 114 -4.25 -16.66 -0.15
C LEU A 114 -5.02 -17.42 -1.23
N ARG A 115 -4.49 -18.56 -1.69
CA ARG A 115 -5.20 -19.46 -2.61
C ARG A 115 -4.79 -20.92 -2.44
N PRO A 116 -5.62 -21.89 -2.87
CA PRO A 116 -5.25 -23.30 -2.97
C PRO A 116 -4.04 -23.52 -3.89
N ARG A 117 -2.90 -23.98 -3.35
CA ARG A 117 -1.70 -24.33 -4.14
C ARG A 117 -1.29 -25.80 -3.99
N GLY A 118 -0.58 -26.30 -4.99
CA GLY A 118 -0.04 -27.67 -5.06
C GLY A 118 -1.12 -28.76 -5.29
N ILE A 119 -0.67 -30.01 -5.43
CA ILE A 119 -1.52 -31.18 -5.69
C ILE A 119 -2.62 -31.32 -4.62
N LEU A 120 -2.27 -31.06 -3.35
CA LEU A 120 -3.19 -31.14 -2.22
C LEU A 120 -4.12 -29.92 -2.07
N ARG A 121 -4.08 -28.95 -2.99
CA ARG A 121 -4.92 -27.73 -3.01
C ARG A 121 -5.01 -27.03 -1.64
N ARG A 122 -3.91 -26.98 -0.89
CA ARG A 122 -3.87 -26.33 0.44
C ARG A 122 -3.78 -24.82 0.27
N ALA A 123 -4.65 -24.10 0.98
CA ALA A 123 -4.58 -22.65 1.08
C ALA A 123 -3.21 -22.22 1.63
N GLN A 124 -2.51 -21.38 0.89
CA GLN A 124 -1.19 -20.85 1.23
C GLN A 124 -1.17 -19.36 0.91
N TRP A 125 -0.41 -18.58 1.66
CA TRP A 125 -0.06 -17.21 1.28
C TRP A 125 1.11 -17.24 0.30
N ALA A 126 1.10 -16.33 -0.67
CA ALA A 126 2.29 -15.94 -1.42
C ALA A 126 2.29 -14.43 -1.63
N GLU A 127 3.49 -13.87 -1.74
CA GLU A 127 3.70 -12.45 -1.99
C GLU A 127 3.78 -12.16 -3.49
N ASN A 128 3.27 -11.01 -3.90
CA ASN A 128 3.46 -10.42 -5.22
C ASN A 128 2.99 -11.28 -6.41
N GLU A 129 2.01 -12.16 -6.18
CA GLU A 129 1.28 -12.89 -7.23
C GLU A 129 0.21 -12.03 -7.94
N MET A 130 -0.18 -10.89 -7.37
CA MET A 130 -1.21 -10.04 -7.95
C MET A 130 -0.67 -9.31 -9.20
N PRO A 131 -1.39 -9.30 -10.34
CA PRO A 131 -0.95 -8.62 -11.54
C PRO A 131 -0.67 -7.13 -11.29
N VAL A 132 0.49 -6.66 -11.75
CA VAL A 132 0.98 -5.29 -11.49
C VAL A 132 -0.01 -4.18 -11.88
N GLU A 133 -0.81 -4.38 -12.93
CA GLU A 133 -1.80 -3.38 -13.36
C GLU A 133 -3.05 -3.31 -12.44
N LEU A 134 -3.33 -4.35 -11.66
CA LEU A 134 -4.35 -4.28 -10.60
C LEU A 134 -3.80 -3.59 -9.35
N VAL A 135 -2.53 -3.83 -9.05
CA VAL A 135 -1.79 -3.19 -7.95
C VAL A 135 -1.58 -1.69 -8.22
N ARG A 136 -1.28 -1.30 -9.47
CA ARG A 136 -1.10 0.10 -9.89
C ARG A 136 -2.34 0.96 -9.64
N LYS A 137 -3.55 0.38 -9.71
CA LYS A 137 -4.82 1.08 -9.41
C LYS A 137 -4.89 1.51 -7.94
N ALA A 138 -4.36 0.70 -7.01
CA ALA A 138 -4.26 1.06 -5.59
C ALA A 138 -3.33 2.27 -5.36
N VAL A 139 -2.23 2.37 -6.10
CA VAL A 139 -1.33 3.55 -6.03
C VAL A 139 -2.01 4.80 -6.59
N ARG A 140 -2.75 4.68 -7.71
CA ARG A 140 -3.51 5.80 -8.29
C ARG A 140 -4.59 6.34 -7.34
N LEU A 141 -5.18 5.49 -6.51
CA LEU A 141 -6.17 5.88 -5.51
C LEU A 141 -5.63 6.94 -4.53
N ARG A 142 -4.32 6.90 -4.19
CA ARG A 142 -3.67 7.91 -3.34
C ARG A 142 -3.85 9.33 -3.90
N ALA A 143 -3.61 9.51 -5.19
CA ALA A 143 -3.71 10.81 -5.82
C ALA A 143 -5.17 11.29 -5.91
N LEU A 144 -6.11 10.41 -6.22
CA LEU A 144 -7.53 10.77 -6.29
C LEU A 144 -8.12 11.12 -4.91
N MET A 145 -7.72 10.40 -3.86
CA MET A 145 -8.18 10.63 -2.48
C MET A 145 -7.51 11.81 -1.77
N ALA A 146 -6.62 12.55 -2.44
CA ALA A 146 -6.00 13.74 -1.85
C ALA A 146 -7.05 14.81 -1.51
N HIS A 147 -7.07 15.24 -0.25
CA HIS A 147 -7.94 16.29 0.24
C HIS A 147 -7.22 17.65 0.18
N PRO A 148 -7.85 18.73 -0.34
CA PRO A 148 -7.29 20.07 -0.27
C PRO A 148 -6.93 20.43 1.18
N ARG A 149 -5.67 20.79 1.44
CA ARG A 149 -5.14 21.13 2.78
C ARG A 149 -5.09 19.97 3.80
N GLY A 150 -5.56 18.77 3.45
CA GLY A 150 -5.41 17.56 4.27
C GLY A 150 -4.30 16.63 3.77
N GLY A 151 -3.80 16.85 2.55
CA GLY A 151 -2.88 15.94 1.87
C GLY A 151 -3.55 14.62 1.49
N THR A 152 -2.78 13.54 1.50
CA THR A 152 -3.26 12.19 1.20
C THR A 152 -2.74 11.18 2.22
N TRP A 153 -3.26 9.96 2.20
CA TRP A 153 -2.83 8.90 3.09
C TRP A 153 -1.39 8.47 2.79
N THR A 154 -0.61 8.14 3.82
CA THR A 154 0.79 7.69 3.73
C THR A 154 0.90 6.18 3.74
N TRP A 155 -0.06 5.49 4.36
CA TRP A 155 -0.25 4.03 4.30
C TRP A 155 -1.71 3.68 3.98
N ALA A 156 -1.93 2.58 3.26
CA ALA A 156 -3.24 2.00 3.05
C ALA A 156 -3.19 0.48 3.01
N ALA A 157 -4.22 -0.18 3.54
CA ALA A 157 -4.48 -1.61 3.32
C ALA A 157 -5.80 -1.78 2.57
N LEU A 158 -5.75 -2.54 1.49
CA LEU A 158 -6.89 -2.89 0.66
C LEU A 158 -7.04 -4.41 0.65
N ALA A 159 -8.15 -4.91 1.19
CA ALA A 159 -8.40 -6.34 1.36
C ALA A 159 -9.69 -6.77 0.66
N MET A 160 -9.70 -8.00 0.13
CA MET A 160 -10.89 -8.61 -0.44
C MET A 160 -10.88 -10.12 -0.20
N LYS A 161 -12.03 -10.69 0.16
CA LYS A 161 -12.22 -12.13 0.45
C LYS A 161 -13.37 -12.71 -0.35
N SER A 162 -13.20 -13.93 -0.86
CA SER A 162 -14.28 -14.65 -1.54
C SER A 162 -15.40 -15.07 -0.58
N SER A 163 -15.06 -15.39 0.67
CA SER A 163 -16.03 -15.72 1.73
C SER A 163 -16.92 -14.55 2.16
N GLU A 164 -16.51 -13.32 1.85
CA GLU A 164 -17.24 -12.08 2.17
C GLU A 164 -17.83 -11.44 0.89
N GLY A 165 -18.06 -12.27 -0.15
CA GLY A 165 -18.74 -11.87 -1.38
C GLY A 165 -17.92 -10.98 -2.31
N TYR A 166 -16.59 -11.04 -2.23
CA TYR A 166 -15.66 -10.18 -2.99
C TYR A 166 -15.87 -8.68 -2.74
N LYS A 167 -16.31 -8.30 -1.54
CA LYS A 167 -16.34 -6.91 -1.12
C LYS A 167 -14.91 -6.40 -0.91
N LEU A 168 -14.55 -5.29 -1.56
CA LEU A 168 -13.34 -4.54 -1.26
C LEU A 168 -13.53 -3.81 0.09
N ILE A 169 -12.58 -4.02 1.00
CA ILE A 169 -12.46 -3.33 2.28
C ILE A 169 -11.17 -2.50 2.22
N SER A 170 -11.22 -1.27 2.70
CA SER A 170 -10.12 -0.32 2.62
C SER A 170 -9.89 0.37 3.97
N ASP A 171 -8.64 0.41 4.40
CA ASP A 171 -8.15 1.15 5.56
C ASP A 171 -7.05 2.11 5.12
N PHE A 172 -6.99 3.30 5.72
CA PHE A 172 -6.14 4.41 5.30
C PHE A 172 -5.60 5.16 6.51
N ASP A 173 -4.28 5.32 6.56
CA ASP A 173 -3.57 6.08 7.59
C ASP A 173 -2.81 7.25 6.93
N TYR A 174 -3.01 8.45 7.46
CA TYR A 174 -2.44 9.71 6.97
C TYR A 174 -1.19 10.14 7.74
N ASP A 175 -0.97 9.54 8.92
CA ASP A 175 0.05 9.93 9.89
C ASP A 175 1.14 8.86 10.07
N ARG A 176 0.89 7.61 9.67
CA ARG A 176 1.89 6.53 9.69
C ARG A 176 3.09 6.85 8.81
N GLU A 177 4.29 6.69 9.39
CA GLU A 177 5.56 6.79 8.67
C GLU A 177 5.73 5.62 7.69
N PRO A 178 6.04 5.87 6.40
CA PRO A 178 6.15 4.82 5.39
C PRO A 178 7.52 4.14 5.40
N VAL A 179 7.56 2.81 5.41
CA VAL A 179 8.81 2.04 5.36
C VAL A 179 9.18 1.75 3.89
N LEU A 180 10.05 2.57 3.31
CA LEU A 180 10.51 2.41 1.92
C LEU A 180 11.93 1.81 1.84
N ASP A 181 12.21 1.04 0.78
CA ASP A 181 13.55 0.61 0.38
C ASP A 181 13.87 1.12 -1.06
N PRO A 182 14.91 1.96 -1.26
CA PRO A 182 15.70 2.62 -0.21
C PRO A 182 14.83 3.54 0.67
N PRO A 183 15.30 3.96 1.85
CA PRO A 183 14.56 4.91 2.70
C PRO A 183 14.13 6.19 1.97
N TYR A 184 13.09 6.84 2.48
CA TYR A 184 12.69 8.16 1.98
C TYR A 184 13.68 9.24 2.41
N THR A 185 13.65 10.37 1.72
CA THR A 185 14.57 11.50 1.92
C THR A 185 13.82 12.78 2.26
N ALA A 186 14.55 13.82 2.65
CA ALA A 186 14.02 15.17 2.84
C ALA A 186 13.30 15.70 1.59
N GLU A 187 13.86 15.45 0.42
CA GLU A 187 13.27 15.84 -0.87
C GLU A 187 11.94 15.12 -1.12
N ASP A 188 11.80 13.86 -0.69
CA ASP A 188 10.53 13.12 -0.78
C ASP A 188 9.44 13.76 0.10
N CYS A 189 9.78 14.17 1.34
CA CYS A 189 8.87 14.89 2.24
C CYS A 189 8.49 16.28 1.72
N ALA A 190 9.44 17.04 1.19
CA ALA A 190 9.16 18.32 0.54
C ALA A 190 8.24 18.14 -0.68
N LYS A 191 8.46 17.07 -1.47
CA LYS A 191 7.64 16.73 -2.64
C LYS A 191 6.23 16.26 -2.26
N GLU A 192 6.06 15.56 -1.14
CA GLU A 192 4.74 15.24 -0.57
C GLU A 192 3.93 16.51 -0.29
N LEU A 193 4.54 17.50 0.37
CA LEU A 193 3.85 18.75 0.71
C LEU A 193 3.61 19.67 -0.50
N GLU A 194 4.43 19.56 -1.56
CA GLU A 194 4.20 20.22 -2.85
C GLU A 194 3.01 19.63 -3.63
N ILE A 195 2.91 18.29 -3.70
CA ILE A 195 1.88 17.59 -4.48
C ILE A 195 0.56 17.46 -3.68
N PHE A 196 0.66 17.23 -2.38
CA PHE A 196 -0.45 16.97 -1.47
C PHE A 196 -0.41 17.95 -0.28
N PRO A 197 -0.72 19.26 -0.49
CA PRO A 197 -0.59 20.27 0.55
C PRO A 197 -1.38 19.94 1.82
N ARG A 198 -0.72 20.04 2.97
CA ARG A 198 -1.27 19.86 4.31
C ARG A 198 -1.22 21.17 5.09
N ASP A 199 -2.28 21.49 5.84
CA ASP A 199 -2.22 22.54 6.85
C ASP A 199 -1.16 22.17 7.91
N PRO A 200 -0.47 23.14 8.56
CA PRO A 200 0.65 22.85 9.48
C PRO A 200 0.32 21.90 10.64
N GLY A 201 -0.94 21.86 11.09
CA GLY A 201 -1.43 20.95 12.12
C GLY A 201 -1.77 19.53 11.63
N ALA A 202 -1.79 19.30 10.32
CA ALA A 202 -2.04 18.00 9.67
C ALA A 202 -0.76 17.39 9.06
N ILE A 203 0.41 18.01 9.28
CA ILE A 203 1.71 17.45 8.90
C ILE A 203 2.18 16.49 10.01
N PRO A 204 2.43 15.20 9.73
CA PRO A 204 2.96 14.25 10.73
C PRO A 204 4.35 14.65 11.22
N ASP A 205 4.70 14.33 12.48
CA ASP A 205 5.97 14.78 13.07
C ASP A 205 7.21 14.21 12.38
N TRP A 206 7.16 12.96 11.87
CA TRP A 206 8.24 12.37 11.07
C TRP A 206 8.48 13.15 9.76
N MET A 207 7.41 13.71 9.18
CA MET A 207 7.50 14.48 7.94
C MET A 207 8.09 15.87 8.19
N LYS A 208 7.80 16.47 9.36
CA LYS A 208 8.45 17.72 9.84
C LYS A 208 9.95 17.53 10.11
N ALA A 209 10.34 16.37 10.63
CA ALA A 209 11.74 16.03 10.89
C ALA A 209 12.52 15.70 9.60
N GLY A 210 11.83 15.32 8.54
CA GLY A 210 12.42 15.10 7.22
C GLY A 210 12.54 16.36 6.36
N ALA A 211 11.63 17.34 6.48
CA ALA A 211 11.55 18.52 5.61
C ALA A 211 12.69 19.55 5.77
#